data_AF-A0A1E3Z0H1-F1
#
_entry.id   AF-A0A1E3Z0H1-F1
#
_cell.length_a   1.000
_cell.length_b   1.000
_cell.length_c   1.000
_cell.angle_alpha   90.00
_cell.angle_beta   90.00
_cell.angle_gamma   90.00
#
_symmetry.space_group_name_H-M   'P 1'
#
loop_
_entity.id
_entity.type
_entity.pdbx_description
1 polymer ?
#
loop_
_entity_poly.entity_id
_entity_poly.type
_entity_poly.pdbx_seq_one_letter_code
_entity_poly.pdbx_strand_id
1 'polypeptide(L)'
;MHNRQLIDIAIAAKRWRDTQRRRLAAVREKRLATEAVKALPTLFTLLTPERDRQRMAEQALNEAKRDERQALKALARLCDKAAQVEDVMTVDEVRALPRLEVVE
;
A
#
# COMPACT_ATOMS: atom_id res chain seq x y z
N MET A 1 11.52 19.02 14.40
CA MET A 1 10.43 18.01 14.34
C MET A 1 10.29 17.34 12.97
N HIS A 2 10.68 18.00 11.88
CA HIS A 2 10.57 17.51 10.50
C HIS A 2 11.28 16.16 10.22
N ASN A 3 12.50 15.94 10.74
CA ASN A 3 13.23 14.67 10.55
C ASN A 3 12.49 13.43 11.08
N ARG A 4 11.72 13.56 12.17
CA ARG A 4 10.98 12.42 12.75
C ARG A 4 9.79 12.02 11.88
N GLN A 5 9.11 12.99 11.28
CA GLN A 5 8.00 12.75 10.35
C GLN A 5 8.49 12.09 9.06
N LEU A 6 9.64 12.51 8.52
CA LEU A 6 10.26 11.87 7.36
C LEU A 6 10.64 10.41 7.64
N ILE A 7 11.18 10.12 8.83
CA ILE A 7 11.48 8.75 9.27
C ILE A 7 10.19 7.91 9.36
N ASP A 8 9.12 8.46 9.95
CA ASP A 8 7.83 7.76 10.08
C ASP A 8 7.20 7.45 8.72
N ILE A 9 7.28 8.39 7.76
CA ILE A 9 6.84 8.19 6.37
C ILE A 9 7.68 7.09 5.71
N ALA A 10 8.99 7.11 5.86
CA ALA A 10 9.88 6.09 5.28
C ALA A 10 9.58 4.68 5.84
N ILE A 11 9.33 4.57 7.15
CA ILE A 11 8.92 3.31 7.80
C ILE A 11 7.57 2.84 7.25
N ALA A 12 6.58 3.74 7.14
CA ALA A 12 5.27 3.41 6.60
C ALA A 12 5.34 2.99 5.12
N ALA A 13 6.17 3.65 4.31
CA ALA A 13 6.40 3.32 2.91
C ALA A 13 7.05 1.94 2.75
N LYS A 14 8.04 1.62 3.59
CA LYS A 14 8.63 0.27 3.64
C LYS A 14 7.59 -0.79 3.99
N ARG A 15 6.77 -0.55 5.02
CA ARG A 15 5.69 -1.47 5.43
C ARG A 15 4.68 -1.68 4.30
N TRP A 16 4.26 -0.62 3.61
CA TRP A 16 3.39 -0.75 2.46
C TRP A 16 4.02 -1.61 1.35
N ARG A 17 5.29 -1.37 1.02
CA ARG A 17 6.01 -2.17 0.02
C ARG A 17 6.13 -3.65 0.40
N ASP A 18 6.33 -3.95 1.68
CA ASP A 18 6.37 -5.32 2.19
C ASP A 18 4.99 -5.99 2.07
N THR A 19 3.90 -5.29 2.42
CA THR A 19 2.53 -5.81 2.23
C THR A 19 2.18 -6.01 0.76
N GLN A 20 2.62 -5.12 -0.13
CA GLN A 20 2.45 -5.26 -1.58
C GLN A 20 3.17 -6.51 -2.11
N ARG A 21 4.41 -6.76 -1.66
CA ARG A 21 5.15 -7.99 -2.02
C ARG A 21 4.40 -9.25 -1.57
N ARG A 22 3.86 -9.26 -0.34
CA ARG A 22 3.04 -10.38 0.16
C ARG A 22 1.79 -10.60 -0.70
N ARG A 23 1.09 -9.53 -1.08
CA ARG A 23 -0.06 -9.64 -2.01
C ARG A 23 0.36 -10.25 -3.34
N LEU A 24 1.46 -9.81 -3.93
CA LEU A 24 1.95 -10.36 -5.20
C LEU A 24 2.31 -11.84 -5.09
N ALA A 25 2.92 -12.27 -3.97
CA ALA A 25 3.17 -13.68 -3.69
C ALA A 25 1.86 -14.47 -3.57
N ALA A 26 0.87 -13.96 -2.83
CA ALA A 26 -0.45 -14.58 -2.71
C ALA A 26 -1.20 -14.68 -4.05
N VAL A 27 -1.04 -13.68 -4.95
CA VAL A 27 -1.58 -13.74 -6.32
C VAL A 27 -0.94 -14.90 -7.10
N ARG A 28 0.39 -15.06 -7.01
CA ARG A 28 1.10 -16.15 -7.68
C ARG A 28 0.63 -17.51 -7.16
N GLU A 29 0.54 -17.67 -5.84
CA GLU A 29 0.06 -18.91 -5.24
C GLU A 29 -1.38 -19.25 -5.65
N LYS A 30 -2.28 -18.26 -5.65
CA LYS A 30 -3.66 -18.48 -6.14
C LYS A 30 -3.68 -18.95 -7.60
N ARG A 31 -2.81 -18.40 -8.46
CA ARG A 31 -2.71 -18.83 -9.87
C ARG A 31 -2.26 -20.28 -9.96
N LEU A 32 -1.19 -20.65 -9.25
CA LEU A 32 -0.68 -22.02 -9.22
C LEU A 32 -1.73 -23.01 -8.70
N ALA A 33 -2.41 -22.70 -7.60
CA ALA A 33 -3.47 -23.54 -7.06
C ALA A 33 -4.68 -23.66 -8.02
N THR A 34 -5.00 -22.59 -8.75
CA THR A 34 -6.07 -22.63 -9.77
C THR A 34 -5.68 -23.49 -10.97
N GLU A 35 -4.43 -23.43 -11.41
CA GLU A 35 -3.91 -24.27 -12.48
C GLU A 35 -3.88 -25.74 -12.08
N ALA A 36 -3.48 -26.05 -10.85
CA ALA A 36 -3.51 -27.41 -10.30
C ALA A 36 -4.93 -27.98 -10.29
N VAL A 37 -5.94 -27.21 -9.88
CA VAL A 37 -7.34 -27.64 -9.93
C VAL A 37 -7.84 -27.86 -11.36
N LYS A 38 -7.44 -27.01 -12.31
CA LYS A 38 -7.82 -27.16 -13.73
C LYS A 38 -7.21 -28.40 -14.40
N ALA A 39 -6.05 -28.85 -13.93
CA ALA A 39 -5.39 -30.04 -14.43
C ALA A 39 -6.07 -31.35 -13.97
N LEU A 40 -6.96 -31.29 -12.98
CA LEU A 40 -7.65 -32.47 -12.45
C LEU A 40 -8.86 -32.86 -13.34
N PRO A 41 -9.10 -34.17 -13.55
CA PRO A 41 -10.32 -34.65 -14.16
C PRO A 41 -11.56 -34.19 -13.36
N THR A 42 -12.57 -33.69 -14.06
CA THR A 42 -13.76 -33.02 -13.49
C THR A 42 -14.45 -33.81 -12.37
N LEU A 43 -14.46 -35.15 -12.45
CA LEU A 43 -15.09 -36.04 -11.47
C LEU A 43 -14.44 -36.04 -10.08
N PHE A 44 -13.17 -35.65 -9.95
CA PHE A 44 -12.45 -35.66 -8.66
C PHE A 44 -12.31 -34.28 -8.02
N THR A 45 -12.73 -33.22 -8.71
CA THR A 45 -12.37 -31.84 -8.34
C THR A 45 -12.96 -31.34 -7.01
N LEU A 46 -14.02 -31.96 -6.46
CA LEU A 46 -14.72 -31.43 -5.28
C LEU A 46 -14.17 -31.92 -3.93
N LEU A 47 -13.39 -33.00 -3.91
CA LEU A 47 -12.81 -33.59 -2.69
C LEU A 47 -11.27 -33.63 -2.72
N THR A 48 -10.66 -32.99 -3.72
CA THR A 48 -9.21 -33.00 -3.85
C THR A 48 -8.56 -31.92 -3.00
N PRO A 49 -7.41 -32.23 -2.38
CA PRO A 49 -6.65 -31.27 -1.56
C PRO A 49 -6.26 -30.00 -2.32
N GLU A 50 -6.18 -30.06 -3.65
CA GLU A 50 -5.91 -28.90 -4.51
C GLU A 50 -7.03 -27.86 -4.47
N ARG A 51 -8.29 -28.26 -4.29
CA ARG A 51 -9.40 -27.31 -4.18
C ARG A 51 -9.42 -26.61 -2.83
N ASP A 52 -9.07 -27.32 -1.77
CA ASP A 52 -8.85 -26.72 -0.46
C ASP A 52 -7.67 -25.74 -0.49
N ARG A 53 -6.57 -26.12 -1.13
CA ARG A 53 -5.42 -25.23 -1.37
C ARG A 53 -5.84 -23.97 -2.14
N GLN A 54 -6.66 -24.10 -3.18
CA GLN A 54 -7.17 -22.96 -3.94
C GLN A 54 -8.01 -22.02 -3.06
N ARG A 55 -8.88 -22.58 -2.22
CA ARG A 55 -9.71 -21.80 -1.28
C ARG A 55 -8.87 -21.06 -0.24
N MET A 56 -7.88 -21.74 0.35
CA MET A 56 -6.94 -21.12 1.30
C MET A 56 -6.12 -20.02 0.64
N ALA A 57 -5.63 -20.25 -0.58
CA ALA A 57 -4.89 -19.23 -1.33
C ALA A 57 -5.75 -17.99 -1.65
N GLU A 58 -7.05 -18.18 -1.90
CA GLU A 58 -7.99 -17.08 -2.08
C GLU A 58 -8.25 -16.29 -0.80
N GLN A 59 -8.41 -16.97 0.34
CA GLN A 59 -8.53 -16.32 1.65
C GLN A 59 -7.27 -15.50 1.98
N ALA A 60 -6.09 -16.10 1.82
CA ALA A 60 -4.81 -15.43 2.04
C ALA A 60 -4.62 -14.21 1.12
N LEU A 61 -5.06 -14.29 -0.14
CA LEU A 61 -5.03 -13.14 -1.05
C LEU A 61 -5.96 -12.01 -0.58
N ASN A 62 -7.14 -12.34 -0.07
CA ASN A 62 -8.09 -11.35 0.42
C ASN A 62 -7.58 -10.66 1.69
N GLU A 63 -6.94 -11.40 2.60
CA GLU A 63 -6.25 -10.85 3.77
C GLU A 63 -5.10 -9.93 3.34
N ALA A 64 -4.22 -10.39 2.44
CA ALA A 64 -3.11 -9.57 1.95
C ALA A 64 -3.57 -8.27 1.27
N LYS A 65 -4.71 -8.28 0.58
CA LYS A 65 -5.34 -7.06 0.02
C LYS A 65 -5.83 -6.10 1.11
N ARG A 66 -6.41 -6.62 2.20
CA ARG A 66 -6.87 -5.80 3.33
C ARG A 66 -5.68 -5.14 4.01
N ASP A 67 -4.61 -5.90 4.26
CA ASP A 67 -3.38 -5.40 4.87
C ASP A 67 -2.70 -4.32 4.02
N GLU A 68 -2.57 -4.56 2.71
CA GLU A 68 -1.99 -3.57 1.78
C GLU A 68 -2.80 -2.26 1.77
N ARG A 69 -4.13 -2.35 1.76
CA ARG A 69 -5.01 -1.18 1.83
C ARG A 69 -4.86 -0.43 3.15
N GLN A 70 -4.76 -1.15 4.26
CA GLN A 70 -4.57 -0.54 5.58
C GLN A 70 -3.21 0.16 5.67
N ALA A 71 -2.15 -0.47 5.17
CA ALA A 71 -0.81 0.12 5.11
C ALA A 71 -0.77 1.36 4.21
N LEU A 72 -1.43 1.31 3.04
CA LEU A 72 -1.54 2.45 2.13
C LEU A 72 -2.30 3.62 2.78
N LYS A 73 -3.42 3.34 3.47
CA LYS A 73 -4.19 4.36 4.19
C LYS A 73 -3.39 5.00 5.32
N ALA A 74 -2.57 4.22 6.03
CA ALA A 74 -1.68 4.74 7.06
C ALA A 74 -0.58 5.64 6.48
N LEU A 75 0.02 5.24 5.34
CA LEU A 75 1.00 6.04 4.63
C LEU A 75 0.40 7.36 4.13
N ALA A 76 -0.74 7.32 3.46
CA ALA A 76 -1.42 8.51 2.95
C ALA A 76 -1.70 9.53 4.06
N ARG A 77 -2.22 9.07 5.21
CA ARG A 77 -2.46 9.94 6.38
C ARG A 77 -1.20 10.61 6.93
N LEU A 78 -0.04 9.97 6.82
CA LEU A 78 1.23 10.56 7.25
C LEU A 78 1.73 11.60 6.24
N CYS A 79 1.58 11.33 4.94
CA CYS A 79 1.90 12.28 3.89
C CYS A 79 1.00 13.54 3.98
N ASP A 80 -0.31 13.37 4.18
CA ASP A 80 -1.26 14.50 4.31
C ASP A 80 -0.91 15.40 5.50
N LYS A 81 -0.51 14.79 6.64
CA LYS A 81 -0.07 15.52 7.83
C LYS A 81 1.26 16.26 7.61
N ALA A 82 2.17 15.71 6.81
CA ALA A 82 3.42 16.36 6.50
C ALA A 82 3.22 17.55 5.54
N ALA A 83 2.34 17.42 4.54
CA ALA A 83 2.00 18.49 3.61
C ALA A 83 1.37 19.70 4.34
N GLN A 84 0.47 19.47 5.30
CA GLN A 84 -0.10 20.56 6.12
C GLN A 84 0.94 21.29 6.98
N VAL A 85 2.04 20.63 7.38
CA VAL A 85 3.11 21.27 8.16
C VAL A 85 4.02 22.12 7.28
N GLU A 86 4.28 21.69 6.03
CA GLU A 86 5.03 22.49 5.05
C GLU A 86 4.23 23.73 4.59
N ASP A 87 2.91 23.61 4.40
CA ASP A 87 2.05 24.74 4.05
C ASP A 87 1.94 25.78 5.18
N VAL A 88 1.97 25.38 6.45
CA VAL A 88 1.92 26.34 7.57
C VAL A 88 3.27 27.05 7.77
N MET A 89 4.39 26.42 7.41
CA MET A 89 5.72 27.04 7.53
C MET A 89 6.11 27.97 6.38
N THR A 90 5.39 27.94 5.26
CA THR A 90 5.69 28.77 4.07
C THR A 90 4.90 30.08 4.01
N VAL A 91 3.95 30.31 4.92
CA VAL A 91 3.15 31.57 4.94
C VAL A 91 3.94 32.76 5.51
N ASP A 92 4.93 32.53 6.38
CA ASP A 92 5.70 33.63 7.00
C ASP A 92 6.89 34.12 6.16
N GLU A 93 7.38 33.35 5.18
CA GLU A 93 8.50 33.78 4.32
C GLU A 93 8.05 34.58 3.08
N VAL A 94 6.78 34.47 2.67
CA VAL A 94 6.26 35.19 1.49
C VAL A 94 5.90 36.65 1.80
N ARG A 95 5.81 37.05 3.08
CA ARG A 95 5.59 38.46 3.49
C ARG A 95 6.87 39.30 3.59
N ALA A 96 8.05 38.72 3.40
CA ALA A 96 9.33 39.42 3.51
C ALA A 96 9.97 39.81 2.17
N LEU A 97 9.27 39.68 1.04
CA LEU A 97 9.73 40.26 -0.23
C LEU A 97 9.29 41.74 -0.30
N PRO A 98 10.22 42.70 -0.42
CA PRO A 98 9.86 44.10 -0.53
C PRO A 98 9.05 44.30 -1.81
N ARG A 99 7.91 44.99 -1.68
CA ARG A 99 7.12 45.46 -2.82
C ARG A 99 8.02 46.41 -3.61
N LEU A 100 8.51 45.98 -4.76
CA LEU A 100 9.11 46.88 -5.75
C LEU A 100 7.98 47.78 -6.25
N GLU A 101 8.00 49.03 -5.79
CA GLU A 101 7.23 50.12 -6.37
C GLU A 101 7.63 50.24 -7.84
N VAL A 102 6.68 49.99 -8.73
CA VAL A 102 6.80 50.33 -10.14
C VAL A 102 6.59 51.84 -10.21
N VAL A 103 7.69 52.58 -10.36
CA VAL A 103 7.66 53.99 -10.73
C VAL A 103 7.29 54.06 -12.21
N GLU A 104 6.28 54.88 -12.51
CA GLU A 104 5.72 55.17 -13.83
C GLU A 104 6.76 55.66 -14.86
#